data_AF-A0A7Y3B214-F1
#
_entry.id   AF-A0A7Y3B214-F1
#
_cell.length_a   1.000
_cell.length_b   1.000
_cell.length_c   1.000
_cell.angle_alpha   90.00
_cell.angle_beta   90.00
_cell.angle_gamma   90.00
#
_symmetry.space_group_name_H-M   'P 1'
#
loop_
_entity.id
_entity.type
_entity.pdbx_description
1 polymer ?
#
loop_
_entity_poly.entity_id
_entity_poly.type
_entity_poly.pdbx_seq_one_letter_code
_entity_poly.pdbx_strand_id
1 'polypeptide(L)'
;MTQSAQTFNHPSLAAGGAEQAAERTRGMYERFAKGAIDRMVGLVLLLLTVPIIVPVTIAVFIDLGLPIFLRQERVGRDGKVFKVV
;
A
#
# COMPACT_ATOMS: atom_id res chain seq x y z
N MET A 1 18.24 -13.62 35.85
CA MET A 1 18.64 -12.83 34.66
C MET A 1 17.48 -12.90 33.65
N THR A 2 16.24 -12.51 33.98
CA THR A 2 15.71 -11.14 34.15
C THR A 2 16.10 -10.19 33.00
N GLN A 3 15.32 -10.25 31.92
CA GLN A 3 15.03 -9.11 31.06
C GLN A 3 13.50 -9.12 30.87
N SER A 4 12.73 -8.67 31.85
CA SER A 4 12.43 -7.25 32.11
C SER A 4 11.66 -6.65 30.93
N ALA A 5 10.34 -6.69 31.08
CA ALA A 5 9.32 -5.87 30.45
C ALA A 5 9.86 -4.73 29.56
N GLN A 6 9.86 -4.94 28.25
CA GLN A 6 9.71 -3.82 27.33
C GLN A 6 8.22 -3.49 27.27
N THR A 7 7.81 -2.59 28.15
CA THR A 7 6.54 -1.86 28.05
C THR A 7 6.53 -1.18 26.68
N PHE A 8 5.80 -1.77 25.71
CA PHE A 8 5.42 -1.08 24.47
C PHE A 8 4.59 0.14 24.89
N ASN A 9 5.28 1.27 25.01
CA ASN A 9 4.69 2.55 25.31
C ASN A 9 3.90 2.96 24.05
N HIS A 10 2.65 2.50 23.91
CA HIS A 10 1.78 2.85 22.78
C HIS A 10 1.46 4.36 22.85
N PRO A 11 1.95 5.19 21.93
CA PRO A 11 1.62 6.62 21.87
C PRO A 11 0.27 6.84 21.16
N SER A 12 -0.71 5.94 21.34
CA SER A 12 -1.95 5.93 20.57
C SER A 12 -2.91 7.09 20.91
N LEU A 13 -2.69 7.78 22.04
CA LEU A 13 -3.56 8.87 22.50
C LEU A 13 -3.14 10.26 21.96
N ALA A 14 -1.92 10.43 21.44
CA ALA A 14 -1.43 11.70 20.89
C ALA A 14 -1.49 11.76 19.34
N ALA A 15 -1.46 10.60 18.66
CA ALA A 15 -1.40 10.53 17.20
C ALA A 15 -2.68 11.04 16.51
N GLY A 16 -3.86 10.80 17.10
CA GLY A 16 -5.14 11.19 16.50
C GLY A 16 -5.31 12.70 16.29
N GLY A 17 -4.77 13.53 17.18
CA GLY A 17 -4.81 14.99 17.04
C GLY A 17 -3.87 15.52 15.96
N ALA A 18 -2.69 14.91 15.81
CA ALA A 18 -1.70 15.29 14.80
C ALA A 18 -2.12 14.85 13.39
N GLU A 19 -2.70 13.66 13.24
CA GLU A 19 -3.26 13.20 11.96
C GLU A 19 -4.46 14.06 11.52
N GLN A 20 -5.34 14.43 12.46
CA GLN A 20 -6.45 15.34 12.17
C GLN A 20 -5.98 16.75 11.78
N ALA A 21 -4.90 17.26 12.38
CA ALA A 21 -4.30 18.54 12.01
C ALA A 21 -3.68 18.48 10.60
N ALA A 22 -2.95 17.42 10.28
CA ALA A 22 -2.34 17.21 8.96
C ALA A 22 -3.39 17.04 7.85
N GLU A 23 -4.49 16.34 8.12
CA GLU A 23 -5.58 16.17 7.16
C GLU A 23 -6.31 17.50 6.88
N ARG A 24 -6.40 18.40 7.86
CA ARG A 24 -6.94 19.77 7.65
C ARG A 24 -6.06 20.62 6.73
N THR A 25 -4.75 20.41 6.73
CA THR A 25 -3.78 21.13 5.86
C THR A 25 -3.71 20.54 4.45
N ARG A 26 -4.28 19.36 4.23
CA ARG A 26 -4.25 18.66 2.93
C ARG A 26 -5.04 19.42 1.87
N GLY A 27 -4.34 19.96 0.87
CA GLY A 27 -4.93 20.74 -0.21
C GLY A 27 -5.87 19.94 -1.14
N MET A 28 -6.67 20.65 -1.94
CA MET A 28 -7.60 20.07 -2.92
C MET A 28 -6.91 19.05 -3.85
N TYR A 29 -5.64 19.32 -4.20
CA TYR A 29 -4.82 18.43 -5.02
C TYR A 29 -4.64 17.05 -4.38
N GLU A 30 -4.23 16.99 -3.11
CA GLU A 30 -3.97 15.73 -2.40
C GLU A 30 -5.26 14.93 -2.13
N ARG A 31 -6.38 15.63 -1.95
CA ARG A 31 -7.68 15.02 -1.68
C ARG A 31 -8.31 14.38 -2.92
N PHE A 32 -8.17 15.01 -4.09
CA PHE A 32 -8.89 14.60 -5.29
C PHE A 32 -7.99 14.38 -6.51
N ALA A 33 -7.21 15.39 -6.91
CA ALA A 33 -6.46 15.37 -8.16
C ALA A 33 -5.39 14.26 -8.17
N LYS A 34 -4.60 14.12 -7.10
CA LYS A 34 -3.58 13.08 -6.97
C LYS A 34 -4.18 11.69 -7.17
N GLY A 35 -5.30 11.39 -6.51
CA GLY A 35 -5.96 10.09 -6.61
C GLY A 35 -6.56 9.82 -8.00
N ALA A 36 -7.07 10.84 -8.69
CA ALA A 36 -7.57 10.69 -10.05
C ALA A 36 -6.41 10.43 -11.04
N ILE A 37 -5.33 11.20 -10.92
CA ILE A 37 -4.12 11.05 -11.75
C ILE A 37 -3.52 9.66 -11.54
N ASP A 38 -3.37 9.19 -10.30
CA ASP A 38 -2.79 7.87 -10.01
C ASP A 38 -3.57 6.74 -10.69
N ARG A 39 -4.90 6.81 -10.68
CA ARG A 39 -5.76 5.81 -11.33
C ARG A 39 -5.65 5.87 -12.85
N MET A 40 -5.66 7.07 -13.43
CA MET A 40 -5.55 7.26 -14.88
C MET A 40 -4.19 6.80 -15.41
N VAL A 41 -3.11 7.24 -14.78
CA VAL A 41 -1.74 6.84 -15.15
C VAL A 41 -1.55 5.34 -14.93
N GLY A 42 -2.03 4.80 -13.80
CA GLY A 42 -1.99 3.37 -13.53
C GLY A 42 -2.74 2.53 -14.57
N LEU A 43 -3.94 2.96 -14.99
CA LEU A 43 -4.71 2.26 -16.01
C LEU A 43 -4.02 2.28 -17.38
N VAL A 44 -3.47 3.44 -17.79
CA VAL A 44 -2.73 3.55 -19.05
C VAL A 44 -1.50 2.64 -19.04
N LEU A 45 -0.69 2.71 -17.97
CA LEU A 45 0.49 1.86 -17.85
C LEU A 45 0.13 0.37 -17.81
N LEU A 46 -0.97 0.00 -17.14
CA LEU A 46 -1.45 -1.37 -17.13
C LEU A 46 -1.76 -1.85 -18.54
N LEU A 47 -2.59 -1.13 -19.30
CA LEU A 47 -2.99 -1.50 -20.67
C LEU A 47 -1.78 -1.61 -21.61
N LEU A 48 -0.81 -0.69 -21.50
CA LEU A 48 0.41 -0.72 -22.30
C LEU A 48 1.32 -1.92 -21.96
N THR A 49 1.29 -2.39 -20.71
CA THR A 49 2.16 -3.48 -20.24
C THR A 49 1.50 -4.86 -20.30
N VAL A 50 0.17 -4.95 -20.49
CA VAL A 50 -0.57 -6.21 -20.73
C VAL A 50 0.13 -7.16 -21.71
N PRO A 51 0.60 -6.74 -22.91
CA PRO A 51 1.23 -7.66 -23.85
C PRO A 51 2.51 -8.34 -23.32
N ILE A 52 3.13 -7.77 -22.27
CA ILE A 52 4.31 -8.34 -21.60
C ILE A 52 3.88 -9.14 -20.35
N ILE A 53 2.97 -8.60 -19.54
CA ILE A 53 2.54 -9.22 -18.28
C ILE A 53 1.88 -10.58 -18.53
N VAL A 54 1.04 -10.70 -19.56
CA VAL A 54 0.31 -11.95 -19.86
C VAL A 54 1.25 -13.13 -20.17
N PRO A 55 2.18 -13.06 -21.14
CA PRO A 55 3.07 -14.19 -21.41
C PRO A 55 3.98 -14.52 -20.22
N VAL A 56 4.45 -13.53 -19.46
CA VAL A 56 5.24 -13.75 -18.24
C VAL A 56 4.43 -14.50 -17.18
N THR A 57 3.18 -14.09 -16.97
CA THR A 57 2.24 -14.74 -16.04
C THR A 57 2.04 -16.22 -16.42
N ILE A 58 1.87 -16.50 -17.72
CA ILE A 58 1.73 -17.87 -18.23
C ILE A 58 3.02 -18.68 -18.01
N ALA A 59 4.18 -18.10 -18.30
CA ALA A 59 5.47 -18.78 -18.10
C ALA A 59 5.69 -19.15 -16.64
N VAL A 60 5.45 -18.21 -15.71
CA VAL A 60 5.54 -18.45 -14.26
C VAL A 60 4.54 -19.52 -13.82
N PHE A 61 3.31 -19.51 -14.35
CA PHE A 61 2.31 -20.52 -14.02
C PHE A 61 2.72 -21.93 -14.46
N ILE A 62 3.32 -22.07 -15.64
CA ILE A 62 3.76 -23.37 -16.15
C ILE A 62 4.94 -23.91 -15.33
N ASP A 63 5.88 -23.04 -14.93
CA ASP A 63 7.11 -23.45 -14.27
C ASP A 63 6.96 -23.60 -12.74
N LEU A 64 6.28 -22.66 -12.07
CA LEU A 64 6.16 -22.60 -10.61
C LEU A 64 4.74 -22.96 -10.10
N GLY A 65 3.71 -22.88 -10.95
CA GLY A 65 2.31 -23.07 -10.54
C GLY A 65 1.71 -21.85 -9.84
N LEU A 66 0.88 -22.08 -8.82
CA LEU A 66 0.24 -21.04 -8.01
C LEU A 66 0.94 -20.90 -6.64
N PRO A 67 0.95 -19.71 -6.03
CA PRO A 67 0.33 -18.45 -6.48
C PRO A 67 1.26 -17.57 -7.33
N ILE A 68 0.71 -16.95 -8.39
CA ILE A 68 1.49 -16.05 -9.28
C ILE A 68 1.77 -14.70 -8.61
N PHE A 69 0.82 -14.19 -7.81
CA PHE A 69 0.98 -12.94 -7.06
C PHE A 69 1.33 -13.21 -5.60
N LEU A 70 2.35 -12.52 -5.11
CA LEU A 70 2.78 -12.58 -3.72
C LEU A 70 1.99 -11.58 -2.88
N ARG A 71 1.42 -12.03 -1.76
CA ARG A 71 0.68 -11.17 -0.84
C ARG A 71 1.58 -10.78 0.33
N GLN A 72 1.92 -9.50 0.44
CA GLN A 72 2.73 -8.97 1.54
C GLN A 72 1.96 -7.92 2.34
N GLU A 73 1.92 -8.06 3.66
CA GLU A 73 1.32 -7.05 4.54
C GLU A 73 2.23 -5.84 4.72
N ARG A 74 1.66 -4.64 4.55
CA ARG A 74 2.35 -3.35 4.71
C ARG A 74 1.46 -2.38 5.48
N VAL A 75 2.08 -1.56 6.33
CA VAL A 75 1.38 -0.44 7.00
C VAL A 75 1.23 0.69 5.97
N GLY A 76 -0.02 1.09 5.72
CA GLY A 76 -0.39 2.10 4.74
C GLY A 76 -0.88 3.39 5.38
N ARG A 77 -1.75 4.10 4.66
CA ARG A 77 -2.33 5.39 5.07
C ARG A 77 -3.02 5.27 6.44
N ASP A 78 -2.76 6.24 7.32
CA ASP A 78 -3.32 6.35 8.68
C ASP A 78 -3.07 5.07 9.53
N GLY A 79 -1.91 4.42 9.33
CA GLY A 79 -1.54 3.19 10.03
C GLY A 79 -2.32 1.94 9.61
N LYS A 80 -3.20 2.03 8.61
CA LYS A 80 -4.04 0.91 8.16
C LYS A 80 -3.21 -0.11 7.40
N VAL A 81 -3.22 -1.36 7.85
CA VAL A 81 -2.54 -2.46 7.17
C VAL A 81 -3.26 -2.80 5.87
N PHE A 82 -2.51 -2.95 4.78
CA PHE A 82 -3.01 -3.44 3.50
C PHE A 82 -2.06 -4.50 2.93
N LYS A 83 -2.57 -5.33 2.03
CA LYS A 83 -1.78 -6.36 1.33
C LYS A 83 -1.37 -5.82 -0.03
N VAL A 84 -0.06 -5.75 -0.27
CA VAL A 84 0.49 -5.59 -1.62
C VAL A 84 0.35 -6.94 -2.33
N VAL A 85 -0.21 -6.92 -3.53
CA VAL A 85 -0.32 -8.03 -4.50
C VAL A 85 0.55 -7.75 -5.70
#